data_AF-A0A5J4S7M1-F1
#
_entry.id   AF-A0A5J4S7M1-F1
#
_cell.length_a   1.000
_cell.length_b   1.000
_cell.length_c   1.000
_cell.angle_alpha   90.00
_cell.angle_beta   90.00
_cell.angle_gamma   90.00
#
_symmetry.space_group_name_H-M   'P 1'
#
loop_
_entity.id
_entity.type
_entity.pdbx_description
1 polymer ?
#
loop_
_entity_poly.entity_id
_entity_poly.type
_entity_poly.pdbx_seq_one_letter_code
_entity_poly.pdbx_strand_id
1 'polypeptide(L)' 'PDDSFEQLKELDVLILNALRIKPHRTHQTISEAIKAAKRIAAKKTYFIHISHHAGLHDELETSLPEHIHPAFDGIVISI' A
#
# COMPACT_ATOMS: atom_id res chain seq x y z
N PRO A 1 -9.98 1.09 -12.97
CA PRO A 1 -10.77 0.20 -13.86
C PRO A 1 -10.24 -1.23 -13.72
N ASP A 2 -11.05 -2.26 -13.99
CA ASP A 2 -10.55 -3.64 -13.91
C ASP A 2 -9.42 -3.90 -14.91
N ASP A 3 -9.52 -3.36 -16.13
CA ASP A 3 -8.50 -3.49 -17.17
C ASP A 3 -7.14 -2.87 -16.79
N SER A 4 -7.11 -1.96 -15.81
CA SER A 4 -5.85 -1.38 -15.31
C SER A 4 -4.99 -2.42 -14.58
N PHE A 5 -5.59 -3.44 -13.96
CA PHE A 5 -4.84 -4.50 -13.26
C PHE A 5 -4.01 -5.35 -14.23
N GLU A 6 -4.43 -5.46 -15.50
CA GLU A 6 -3.69 -6.23 -16.50
C GLU A 6 -2.30 -5.63 -16.79
N GLN A 7 -2.12 -4.34 -16.52
CA GLN A 7 -0.86 -3.62 -16.72
C GLN A 7 0.07 -3.70 -15.50
N LEU A 8 -0.39 -4.29 -14.39
CA LEU A 8 0.32 -4.31 -13.10
C LEU A 8 0.83 -5.71 -12.74
N LYS A 9 1.15 -6.55 -13.74
CA LYS A 9 1.63 -7.91 -13.52
C LYS A 9 3.14 -7.94 -13.35
N GLU A 10 3.63 -8.95 -12.62
CA GLU A 10 5.06 -9.27 -12.50
C GLU A 10 5.94 -8.13 -11.98
N LEU A 11 5.40 -7.29 -11.08
CA LEU A 11 6.12 -6.17 -10.50
C LEU A 11 7.05 -6.62 -9.37
N ASP A 12 8.30 -6.16 -9.40
CA ASP A 12 9.20 -6.27 -8.25
C ASP A 12 8.75 -5.35 -7.10
N VAL A 13 8.35 -4.12 -7.43
CA VAL A 13 7.94 -3.10 -6.46
C VAL A 13 6.66 -2.42 -6.91
N LEU A 14 5.69 -2.29 -6.00
CA LEU A 14 4.47 -1.50 -6.16
C LEU A 14 4.44 -0.36 -5.14
N ILE A 15 4.16 0.86 -5.58
CA ILE A 15 3.88 2.00 -4.70
C ILE A 15 2.38 2.31 -4.78
N LEU A 16 1.66 2.29 -3.66
CA LEU A 16 0.20 2.38 -3.63
C LEU A 16 -0.30 3.31 -2.54
N ASN A 17 -1.37 4.08 -2.80
CA ASN A 17 -1.98 4.93 -1.76
C ASN A 17 -2.72 4.10 -0.70
N ALA A 18 -2.59 4.48 0.58
CA ALA A 18 -3.37 3.88 1.68
C ALA A 18 -3.62 4.92 2.78
N LEU A 19 -4.74 5.63 2.71
CA LEU A 19 -4.91 6.88 3.46
C LEU A 19 -5.07 6.69 4.97
N ARG A 20 -6.01 5.84 5.38
CA ARG A 20 -6.43 5.66 6.77
C ARG A 20 -7.29 4.41 6.95
N ILE A 21 -7.63 4.09 8.20
CA ILE A 21 -8.48 2.94 8.53
C ILE A 21 -9.94 3.15 8.11
N LYS A 22 -10.52 4.33 8.39
CA LYS A 22 -11.93 4.63 8.09
C LYS A 22 -12.15 5.03 6.62
N PRO A 23 -13.32 4.68 6.02
CA PRO A 23 -13.64 5.04 4.64
C PRO A 23 -13.37 6.49 4.27
N HIS A 24 -12.96 6.72 3.03
CA HIS A 24 -12.77 8.04 2.44
C HIS A 24 -13.33 8.08 1.02
N ARG A 25 -13.90 9.22 0.61
CA ARG A 25 -14.63 9.34 -0.66
C ARG A 25 -13.75 9.15 -1.90
N THR A 26 -12.49 9.56 -1.81
CA THR A 26 -11.59 9.66 -2.97
C THR A 26 -10.29 8.88 -2.82
N HIS A 27 -10.08 8.21 -1.69
CA HIS A 27 -8.83 7.51 -1.39
C HIS A 27 -9.13 6.16 -0.76
N GLN A 28 -8.29 5.17 -1.08
CA GLN A 28 -8.41 3.85 -0.49
C GLN A 28 -8.10 3.90 1.00
N THR A 29 -8.88 3.17 1.77
CA THR A 29 -8.51 2.76 3.12
C THR A 29 -7.32 1.80 3.08
N ILE A 30 -6.67 1.61 4.23
CA ILE A 30 -5.58 0.64 4.36
C ILE A 30 -6.07 -0.78 3.98
N SER A 31 -7.28 -1.17 4.39
CA SER A 31 -7.83 -2.48 4.05
C SER A 31 -8.10 -2.67 2.56
N GLU A 32 -8.55 -1.62 1.87
CA GLU A 32 -8.76 -1.64 0.41
C GLU A 32 -7.44 -1.67 -0.34
N ALA A 33 -6.43 -0.92 0.13
CA ALA A 33 -5.09 -0.95 -0.41
C ALA A 33 -4.45 -2.33 -0.26
N ILE A 34 -4.61 -3.01 0.88
CA ILE A 34 -4.16 -4.40 1.07
C ILE A 34 -4.83 -5.34 0.07
N LYS A 35 -6.15 -5.20 -0.15
CA LYS A 35 -6.86 -6.03 -1.14
C LYS A 35 -6.34 -5.80 -2.56
N ALA A 36 -6.09 -4.55 -2.94
CA ALA A 36 -5.52 -4.21 -4.24
C ALA A 36 -4.09 -4.75 -4.39
N ALA A 37 -3.23 -4.57 -3.38
CA ALA A 37 -1.86 -5.08 -3.37
C ALA A 37 -1.83 -6.62 -3.50
N LYS A 38 -2.71 -7.33 -2.77
CA LYS A 38 -2.85 -8.79 -2.88
C LYS A 38 -3.30 -9.25 -4.28
N ARG A 39 -4.17 -8.48 -4.94
CA ARG A 39 -4.61 -8.77 -6.32
C ARG A 39 -3.47 -8.53 -7.33
N ILE A 40 -2.68 -7.49 -7.12
CA ILE A 40 -1.53 -7.14 -7.98
C ILE A 40 -0.36 -8.11 -7.77
N ALA A 41 -0.17 -8.60 -6.54
CA ALA A 41 0.83 -9.60 -6.17
C ALA A 41 2.29 -9.22 -6.56
N ALA A 42 2.64 -7.95 -6.39
CA ALA A 42 4.02 -7.49 -6.51
C ALA A 42 4.91 -8.13 -5.43
N LYS A 43 6.22 -8.30 -5.69
CA LYS A 43 7.15 -8.89 -4.70
C LYS A 43 7.24 -8.06 -3.43
N LYS A 44 7.22 -6.72 -3.55
CA LYS A 44 7.10 -5.77 -2.43
C LYS A 44 6.11 -4.67 -2.76
N THR A 45 5.33 -4.25 -1.77
CA THR A 45 4.42 -3.11 -1.88
C THR A 45 4.72 -2.08 -0.78
N TYR A 46 4.77 -0.80 -1.15
CA TYR A 46 4.93 0.30 -0.21
C TYR A 46 3.71 1.21 -0.24
N PHE A 47 3.14 1.45 0.94
CA PHE A 47 2.00 2.34 1.12
C PHE A 47 2.45 3.79 1.31
N ILE A 48 1.89 4.68 0.49
CA ILE A 48 2.12 6.12 0.54
C ILE A 48 0.80 6.87 0.79
N HIS A 49 0.91 8.19 0.92
CA HIS A 49 -0.24 9.06 1.16
C HIS A 49 -1.03 8.67 2.43
N ILE A 50 -0.29 8.30 3.48
CA ILE A 50 -0.81 7.87 4.77
C ILE A 50 -1.10 9.12 5.61
N SER A 51 -2.29 9.17 6.23
CA SER A 51 -2.65 10.24 7.16
C SER A 51 -2.38 9.85 8.61
N HIS A 52 -2.36 10.82 9.52
CA HIS A 52 -2.25 10.58 10.97
C HIS A 52 -3.37 9.70 11.55
N HIS A 53 -4.47 9.47 10.81
CA HIS A 53 -5.53 8.54 11.20
C HIS A 53 -5.23 7.07 10.89
N ALA A 54 -4.03 6.74 10.40
CA ALA A 54 -3.56 5.38 10.20
C ALA A 54 -2.97 4.74 11.46
N GLY A 55 -2.64 5.55 12.49
CA GLY A 55 -1.94 5.10 13.69
C GLY A 55 -0.45 5.37 13.63
N LEU A 56 0.32 4.73 14.52
CA LEU A 56 1.78 4.82 14.51
C LEU A 56 2.35 3.97 13.38
N HIS A 57 3.47 4.42 12.81
CA HIS A 57 4.13 3.73 11.69
C HIS A 57 4.50 2.29 12.05
N ASP A 58 5.13 2.07 13.22
CA ASP A 58 5.60 0.74 13.66
C ASP A 58 4.44 -0.21 13.96
N GLU A 59 3.33 0.30 14.51
CA GLU A 59 2.11 -0.48 14.73
C GLU A 59 1.48 -0.89 13.40
N LEU A 60 1.46 0.03 12.43
CA LEU A 60 0.96 -0.25 11.09
C LEU A 60 1.84 -1.28 10.37
N GLU A 61 3.17 -1.11 10.37
CA GLU A 61 4.14 -2.07 9.83
C GLU A 61 3.90 -3.48 10.37
N THR A 62 3.74 -3.61 11.69
CA THR A 62 3.50 -4.91 12.35
C THR A 62 2.15 -5.53 11.96
N SER A 63 1.16 -4.71 11.61
CA SER A 63 -0.19 -5.18 11.25
C SER A 63 -0.33 -5.63 9.79
N LEU A 64 0.62 -5.26 8.93
CA LEU A 64 0.56 -5.53 7.50
C LEU A 64 1.12 -6.91 7.13
N PRO A 65 0.71 -7.48 5.99
CA PRO A 65 1.37 -8.66 5.44
C PRO A 65 2.87 -8.41 5.19
N GLU A 66 3.69 -9.45 5.34
CA GLU A 66 5.17 -9.39 5.31
C GLU A 66 5.79 -8.64 4.10
N HIS A 67 5.11 -8.63 2.95
CA HIS A 67 5.58 -7.99 1.71
C HIS A 67 5.01 -6.57 1.51
N ILE A 68 4.29 -6.02 2.48
CA ILE A 68 3.63 -4.72 2.43
C ILE A 68 4.10 -3.86 3.59
N HIS A 69 4.62 -2.67 3.28
CA HIS A 69 5.22 -1.78 4.28
C HIS A 69 4.63 -0.36 4.14
N PRO A 70 4.29 0.39 5.21
CA PRO A 70 4.23 1.84 5.13
C PRO A 70 5.57 2.41 4.65
N ALA A 71 5.53 3.30 3.67
CA ALA A 71 6.67 4.12 3.32
C ALA A 71 6.92 5.19 4.40
N PHE A 72 8.11 5.78 4.37
CA PHE A 72 8.49 6.93 5.17
C PHE A 72 9.28 7.94 4.34
N ASP A 73 9.35 9.16 4.81
CA ASP A 73 10.02 10.25 4.10
C ASP A 73 11.52 9.95 3.92
N GLY A 74 12.00 10.04 2.68
CA GLY A 74 13.40 9.78 2.35
C GLY A 74 13.75 8.30 2.14
N ILE A 75 12.76 7.38 2.15
CA ILE A 75 13.01 5.98 1.81
C ILE A 75 13.63 5.85 0.40
N VAL A 76 14.67 5.01 0.29
CA VAL A 76 15.29 4.63 -0.98
C VAL A 76 15.08 3.13 -1.18
N ILE A 77 14.52 2.77 -2.34
CA ILE A 77 14.23 1.38 -2.70
C ILE A 77 15.14 0.99 -3.86
N SER A 78 15.95 -0.05 -3.66
CA SER A 78 16.72 -0.68 -4.72
C SER A 78 15.85 -1.74 -5.41
N ILE A 79 15.90 -1.76 -6.75
CA ILE A 79 15.17 -2.70 -7.61
C ILE A 79 16.17 -3.64 -8.27
#